data_AF-A0A350FYQ4-F1
#
_entry.id   AF-A0A350FYQ4-F1
#
_cell.length_a   1.000
_cell.length_b   1.000
_cell.length_c   1.000
_cell.angle_alpha   90.00
_cell.angle_beta   90.00
_cell.angle_gamma   90.00
#
_symmetry.space_group_name_H-M   'P 1'
#
loop_
_entity.id
_entity.type
_entity.pdbx_description
1 polymer ?
#
loop_
_entity_poly.entity_id
_entity_poly.type
_entity_poly.pdbx_seq_one_letter_code
_entity_poly.pdbx_strand_id
1 'polypeptide(L)'
;MNEFDQILDKCMDDLASGASTLDECLLRYPEHAARLESVLQTAIMLEQGRNVKPSAAFRARTRAKLTLHMQANPRGNNRAAFTFWKFAAGLAVITLTLLATGTAYAQSAFPGDTFYQWKLASELAWRAVSPNPLATDIAIANRRIDEMNMFSNDPARRAQALQGYQEVVKRLESELDTETLNRILPLIEITQEPGEASEQPSFPPAITETATQQPEGVVTPLPPLPEPPVTIPKIIPTIQIPPPIP
;
A
#
# COMPACT_ATOMS: atom_id res chain seq x y z
N MET A 1 14.26 39.18 -24.00
CA MET A 1 15.68 39.32 -23.61
C MET A 1 16.18 40.57 -24.32
N ASN A 2 16.65 41.56 -23.57
CA ASN A 2 16.99 42.86 -24.16
C ASN A 2 18.30 42.76 -24.93
N GLU A 3 18.55 43.69 -25.85
CA GLU A 3 19.80 43.77 -26.61
C GLU A 3 21.03 43.88 -25.70
N PHE A 4 20.94 44.70 -24.65
CA PHE A 4 21.96 44.81 -23.62
C PHE A 4 22.28 43.46 -22.94
N ASP A 5 21.26 42.65 -22.63
CA ASP A 5 21.45 41.38 -21.94
C ASP A 5 22.24 40.40 -22.83
N GLN A 6 21.97 40.40 -24.14
CA GLN A 6 22.68 39.55 -25.11
C GLN A 6 24.14 39.99 -25.28
N ILE A 7 24.38 41.30 -25.31
CA ILE A 7 25.73 41.88 -25.39
C ILE A 7 26.53 41.55 -24.12
N LEU A 8 25.91 41.72 -22.95
CA LEU A 8 26.52 41.39 -21.67
C LEU A 8 26.88 39.90 -21.58
N ASP A 9 25.96 39.01 -21.95
CA ASP A 9 26.17 37.55 -21.91
C ASP A 9 27.35 37.16 -22.81
N LYS A 10 27.39 37.70 -24.04
CA LYS A 10 28.50 37.49 -24.97
C LYS A 10 29.84 38.02 -24.43
N CYS A 11 29.84 39.23 -23.86
CA CYS A 11 31.05 39.79 -23.26
C CYS A 11 31.54 38.95 -22.06
N MET A 12 30.63 38.41 -21.25
CA MET A 12 30.95 37.53 -20.13
C MET A 12 31.55 36.20 -20.59
N ASP A 13 31.00 35.59 -21.64
CA ASP A 13 31.55 34.36 -22.25
C ASP A 13 32.93 34.59 -22.86
N ASP A 14 33.11 35.69 -23.59
CA ASP A 14 34.40 36.07 -24.20
C ASP A 14 35.47 36.33 -23.11
N LEU A 15 35.09 36.99 -22.01
CA LEU A 15 35.97 37.23 -20.85
C LEU A 15 36.32 35.92 -20.11
N ALA A 16 35.34 35.05 -19.86
CA ALA A 16 35.54 33.78 -19.16
C ALA A 16 36.39 32.78 -19.97
N SER A 17 36.27 32.81 -21.30
CA SER A 17 37.09 31.98 -22.20
C SER A 17 38.47 32.57 -22.51
N GLY A 18 38.74 33.82 -22.10
CA GLY A 18 39.97 34.54 -22.42
C GLY A 18 40.07 34.99 -23.88
N ALA A 19 38.95 34.99 -24.62
CA ALA A 19 38.88 35.37 -26.03
C ALA A 19 38.85 36.90 -26.24
N SER A 20 38.51 37.69 -25.21
CA SER A 20 38.60 39.15 -25.25
C SER A 20 38.87 39.73 -23.85
N THR A 21 39.57 40.86 -23.81
CA THR A 21 39.80 41.65 -22.58
C THR A 21 38.64 42.61 -22.31
N LEU A 22 38.56 43.15 -21.09
CA LEU A 22 37.53 44.11 -20.70
C LEU A 22 37.48 45.31 -21.65
N ASP A 23 38.63 45.90 -21.97
CA ASP A 23 38.73 47.08 -22.83
C ASP A 23 38.31 46.77 -24.28
N GLU A 24 38.63 45.58 -24.79
CA GLU A 24 38.20 45.13 -26.12
C GLU A 24 36.68 44.93 -26.20
N CYS A 25 36.06 44.41 -25.13
CA CYS A 25 34.60 44.31 -25.03
C CYS A 25 33.92 45.69 -25.00
N LEU A 26 34.51 46.67 -24.30
CA LEU A 26 33.99 48.04 -24.23
C LEU A 26 34.14 48.80 -25.56
N LEU A 27 35.26 48.59 -26.28
CA LEU A 27 35.48 49.16 -27.61
C LEU A 27 34.52 48.60 -28.67
N ARG A 28 34.10 47.33 -28.52
CA ARG A 28 33.17 46.67 -29.45
C ARG A 28 31.73 47.19 -29.32
N TYR A 29 31.36 47.72 -28.15
CA TYR A 29 30.00 48.22 -27.87
C TYR A 29 30.03 49.60 -27.18
N PRO A 30 30.43 50.66 -27.90
CA PRO A 30 30.63 52.00 -27.30
C PRO A 30 29.34 52.61 -26.75
N GLU A 31 28.17 52.29 -27.34
CA GLU A 31 26.87 52.78 -26.90
C GLU A 31 26.44 52.25 -25.51
N HIS A 32 27.02 51.12 -25.08
CA HIS A 32 26.72 50.50 -23.79
C HIS A 32 27.91 50.46 -22.84
N ALA A 33 29.05 51.04 -23.22
CA ALA A 33 30.32 50.93 -22.51
C ALA A 33 30.22 51.34 -21.02
N ALA A 34 29.63 52.50 -20.73
CA ALA A 34 29.51 52.99 -19.35
C ALA A 34 28.70 52.04 -18.44
N ARG A 35 27.70 51.35 -19.00
CA ARG A 35 26.87 50.40 -18.25
C ARG A 35 27.54 49.03 -18.16
N LEU A 36 28.13 48.55 -19.24
CA LEU A 36 28.86 47.28 -19.32
C LEU A 36 30.06 47.25 -18.37
N GLU A 37 30.83 48.34 -18.31
CA GLU A 37 32.02 48.44 -17.49
C GLU A 37 31.73 48.12 -16.01
N SER A 38 30.71 48.75 -15.44
CA SER A 38 30.34 48.56 -14.03
C SER A 38 29.95 47.11 -13.70
N VAL A 39 29.23 46.46 -14.61
CA VAL A 39 28.73 45.09 -14.43
C VAL A 39 29.86 44.08 -14.61
N LEU A 40 30.69 44.25 -15.64
CA LEU A 40 31.81 43.37 -15.95
C LEU A 40 32.91 43.46 -14.88
N GLN A 41 33.23 44.66 -14.37
CA GLN A 41 34.17 44.81 -13.25
C GLN A 41 33.70 44.06 -12.00
N THR A 42 32.40 44.13 -11.69
CA THR A 42 31.81 43.41 -10.56
C THR A 42 31.90 41.90 -10.76
N ALA A 43 31.65 41.41 -11.97
CA ALA A 43 31.76 40.00 -12.31
C ALA A 43 33.20 39.48 -12.17
N ILE A 44 34.19 40.25 -12.65
CA ILE A 44 35.62 39.92 -12.50
C ILE A 44 36.02 39.85 -11.03
N MET A 45 35.59 40.80 -10.20
CA MET A 45 35.84 40.78 -8.76
C MET A 45 35.21 39.55 -8.08
N LEU A 46 34.01 39.17 -8.49
CA LEU A 46 33.32 38.01 -7.92
C LEU A 46 34.00 36.69 -8.33
N GLU A 47 34.50 36.61 -9.57
CA GLU A 47 35.26 35.45 -10.04
C GLU A 47 36.55 35.25 -9.24
N GLN A 48 37.26 36.33 -8.91
CA GLN A 48 38.43 36.26 -8.03
C GLN A 48 38.08 35.68 -6.65
N GLY A 49 36.90 36.02 -6.13
CA GLY A 49 36.37 35.46 -4.88
C GLY A 49 35.95 33.98 -4.96
N ARG A 50 35.52 33.51 -6.14
CA ARG A 50 35.08 32.11 -6.36
C ARG A 50 36.20 31.09 -6.17
N ASN A 51 37.45 31.48 -6.43
CA ASN A 51 38.62 30.61 -6.29
C ASN A 51 39.17 30.52 -4.85
N VAL A 52 38.53 31.17 -3.87
CA VAL A 52 38.92 31.10 -2.46
C VAL A 52 38.56 29.72 -1.89
N LYS A 53 39.54 28.81 -1.86
CA LYS A 53 39.41 27.51 -1.20
C LYS A 53 39.72 27.65 0.29
N PRO A 54 38.79 27.30 1.20
CA PRO A 54 39.06 27.35 2.63
C PRO A 54 40.15 26.34 3.03
N SER A 55 41.05 26.78 3.91
CA SER A 55 42.11 25.92 4.44
C SER A 55 41.51 24.68 5.13
N ALA A 56 42.26 23.58 5.13
CA ALA A 56 41.81 22.35 5.79
C ALA A 56 41.52 22.59 7.29
N ALA A 57 42.34 23.40 7.96
CA ALA A 57 42.15 23.79 9.35
C ALA A 57 40.83 24.57 9.58
N PHE A 58 40.49 25.51 8.70
CA PHE A 58 39.24 26.26 8.80
C PHE A 58 38.01 25.35 8.62
N ARG A 59 38.07 24.42 7.65
CA ARG A 59 37.00 23.43 7.44
C ARG A 59 36.82 22.52 8.65
N ALA A 60 37.91 22.02 9.24
CA ALA A 60 37.87 21.18 10.43
C ALA A 60 37.23 21.91 11.62
N ARG A 61 37.64 23.16 11.90
CA ARG A 61 37.06 23.99 12.97
C ARG A 61 35.57 24.26 12.75
N THR A 62 35.18 24.59 11.53
CA THR A 62 33.78 24.86 11.18
C THR A 62 32.91 23.63 11.36
N ARG A 63 33.39 22.45 10.92
CA ARG A 63 32.70 21.17 11.15
C ARG A 63 32.55 20.88 12.64
N ALA A 64 33.61 21.03 13.43
CA ALA A 64 33.55 20.82 14.87
C ALA A 64 32.50 21.74 15.54
N LYS A 65 32.49 23.03 15.18
CA LYS A 65 31.53 24.00 15.70
C LYS A 65 30.08 23.67 15.28
N LEU A 66 29.88 23.23 14.04
CA LEU A 66 28.57 22.82 13.54
C LEU A 66 28.06 21.58 14.29
N THR A 67 28.91 20.57 14.47
CA THR A 67 28.56 19.35 15.21
C THR A 67 28.16 19.68 16.65
N LEU A 68 28.93 20.54 17.34
CA LEU A 68 28.58 21.00 18.68
C LEU A 68 27.24 21.73 18.71
N HIS A 69 26.96 22.58 17.72
CA HIS A 69 25.69 23.30 17.64
C HIS A 69 24.50 22.37 17.37
N MET A 70 24.67 21.35 16.54
CA MET A 70 23.64 20.33 16.26
C MET A 70 23.36 19.47 17.49
N GLN A 71 24.39 19.14 18.27
CA GLN A 71 24.24 18.41 19.54
C GLN A 71 23.56 19.26 20.61
N ALA A 72 23.87 20.56 20.67
CA ALA A 72 23.26 21.49 21.62
C ALA A 72 21.81 21.86 21.27
N ASN A 73 21.43 21.77 19.98
CA ASN A 73 20.08 22.09 19.50
C ASN A 73 19.52 20.92 18.67
N PRO A 74 19.22 19.76 19.30
CA PRO A 74 18.62 18.65 18.59
C PRO A 74 17.23 19.07 18.09
N ARG A 75 17.06 19.16 16.77
CA ARG A 75 15.74 19.37 16.18
C ARG A 75 14.89 18.13 16.42
N GLY A 76 13.90 18.23 17.31
CA GLY A 76 12.97 17.14 17.59
C GLY A 76 12.24 16.70 16.32
N ASN A 77 12.44 15.45 15.91
CA ASN A 77 11.85 14.87 14.70
C ASN A 77 10.36 14.48 14.88
N ASN A 78 9.59 15.28 15.61
CA ASN A 78 8.18 14.98 15.89
C ASN A 78 7.28 15.08 14.65
N ARG A 79 7.75 15.75 13.58
CA ARG A 79 7.01 15.85 12.32
C ARG A 79 6.98 14.52 11.55
N ALA A 80 8.05 13.71 11.61
CA ALA A 80 8.09 12.42 10.92
C ALA A 80 7.20 11.38 11.62
N ALA A 81 7.22 11.34 12.95
CA ALA A 81 6.37 10.44 13.74
C ALA A 81 4.87 10.72 13.51
N PHE A 82 4.49 11.99 13.44
CA PHE A 82 3.11 12.39 13.15
C PHE A 82 2.65 11.96 11.75
N THR A 83 3.50 12.12 10.74
CA THR A 83 3.20 11.68 9.37
C THR A 83 3.04 10.16 9.28
N PHE A 84 3.94 9.40 9.92
CA PHE A 84 3.86 7.93 9.94
C PHE A 84 2.55 7.42 10.58
N TRP A 85 2.11 8.04 11.67
CA TRP A 85 0.89 7.60 12.36
C TRP A 85 -0.38 7.83 11.53
N LYS A 86 -0.42 8.90 10.71
CA LYS A 86 -1.55 9.16 9.79
C LYS A 86 -1.64 8.11 8.69
N PHE A 87 -0.50 7.67 8.15
CA PHE A 87 -0.47 6.58 7.17
C PHE A 87 -0.84 5.24 7.80
N ALA A 88 -0.35 4.94 9.00
CA ALA A 88 -0.71 3.72 9.73
C ALA A 88 -2.22 3.66 10.02
N ALA A 89 -2.82 4.76 10.48
CA ALA A 89 -4.26 4.85 10.71
C ALA A 89 -5.07 4.68 9.42
N GLY A 90 -4.64 5.32 8.32
CA GLY A 90 -5.29 5.18 7.02
C GLY A 90 -5.26 3.74 6.50
N LEU A 91 -4.11 3.08 6.61
CA LEU A 91 -3.94 1.69 6.21
C LEU A 91 -4.82 0.75 7.05
N ALA A 92 -4.89 0.97 8.37
CA ALA A 92 -5.75 0.18 9.27
C ALA A 92 -7.25 0.32 8.93
N VAL A 93 -7.70 1.52 8.55
CA VAL A 93 -9.10 1.72 8.12
C VAL A 93 -9.36 1.01 6.78
N ILE A 94 -8.44 1.11 5.81
CA ILE A 94 -8.58 0.42 4.53
C ILE A 94 -8.63 -1.10 4.73
N THR A 95 -7.72 -1.66 5.53
CA THR A 95 -7.72 -3.11 5.81
C THR A 95 -8.99 -3.54 6.50
N LEU A 96 -9.45 -2.81 7.52
CA LEU A 96 -10.72 -3.09 8.21
C LEU A 96 -11.92 -3.04 7.25
N THR A 97 -11.94 -2.07 6.34
CA THR A 97 -13.02 -1.91 5.36
C THR A 97 -13.02 -3.05 4.34
N LEU A 98 -11.84 -3.47 3.87
CA LEU A 98 -11.68 -4.63 2.99
C LEU A 98 -12.07 -5.94 3.70
N LEU A 99 -11.70 -6.09 4.98
CA LEU A 99 -12.11 -7.22 5.81
C LEU A 99 -13.63 -7.26 6.01
N ALA A 100 -14.26 -6.12 6.25
CA ALA A 100 -15.71 -6.02 6.43
C ALA A 100 -16.48 -6.25 5.12
N THR A 101 -15.99 -5.73 3.99
CA THR A 101 -16.69 -5.79 2.69
C THR A 101 -16.39 -7.10 1.95
N GLY A 102 -15.23 -7.72 2.20
CA GLY A 102 -14.74 -8.90 1.49
C GLY A 102 -15.25 -10.26 1.99
N THR A 103 -15.98 -10.32 3.11
CA THR A 103 -16.39 -11.61 3.71
C THR A 103 -17.67 -12.20 3.12
N ALA A 104 -18.64 -11.37 2.68
CA ALA A 104 -19.93 -11.91 2.22
C ALA A 104 -19.82 -12.71 0.90
N TYR A 105 -19.10 -12.19 -0.10
CA TYR A 105 -18.99 -12.83 -1.41
C TYR A 105 -17.89 -13.89 -1.52
N ALA A 106 -16.87 -13.82 -0.65
CA ALA A 106 -15.75 -14.77 -0.66
C ALA A 106 -16.12 -16.12 -0.03
N GLN A 107 -17.00 -16.12 0.98
CA GLN A 107 -17.35 -17.33 1.72
C GLN A 107 -18.20 -18.30 0.87
N SER A 108 -18.94 -17.81 -0.12
CA SER A 108 -19.75 -18.63 -1.01
C SER A 108 -19.02 -19.04 -2.31
N ALA A 109 -17.77 -18.65 -2.51
CA ALA A 109 -17.04 -18.99 -3.72
C ALA A 109 -16.73 -20.50 -3.77
N PHE A 110 -17.00 -21.12 -4.91
CA PHE A 110 -16.78 -22.54 -5.16
C PHE A 110 -15.59 -22.78 -6.09
N PRO A 111 -15.04 -24.01 -6.13
CA PRO A 111 -14.04 -24.38 -7.13
C PRO A 111 -14.48 -23.99 -8.55
N GLY A 112 -13.62 -23.25 -9.26
CA GLY A 112 -13.87 -22.70 -10.58
C GLY A 112 -14.41 -21.26 -10.61
N ASP A 113 -14.82 -20.68 -9.48
CA ASP A 113 -15.31 -19.30 -9.43
C ASP A 113 -14.15 -18.28 -9.33
N THR A 114 -14.37 -17.06 -9.80
CA THR A 114 -13.36 -15.99 -9.82
C THR A 114 -12.79 -15.68 -8.42
N PHE A 115 -13.63 -15.75 -7.38
CA PHE A 115 -13.25 -15.46 -6.01
C PHE A 115 -12.75 -16.68 -5.23
N TYR A 116 -12.62 -17.85 -5.86
CA TYR A 116 -12.16 -19.06 -5.17
C TYR A 116 -10.72 -18.93 -4.66
N GLN A 117 -9.83 -18.32 -5.46
CA GLN A 117 -8.46 -18.07 -5.02
C GLN A 117 -8.39 -17.12 -3.81
N TRP A 118 -9.30 -16.15 -3.77
CA TRP A 118 -9.41 -15.24 -2.64
C TRP A 118 -9.90 -15.97 -1.38
N LYS A 119 -10.85 -16.90 -1.51
CA LYS A 119 -11.28 -17.78 -0.42
C LYS A 119 -10.10 -18.57 0.15
N LEU A 120 -9.30 -19.23 -0.70
CA LEU A 120 -8.11 -19.97 -0.27
C LEU A 120 -7.11 -19.09 0.47
N ALA A 121 -6.84 -17.89 -0.04
CA ALA A 121 -5.94 -16.94 0.60
C ALA A 121 -6.48 -16.49 1.97
N SER A 122 -7.78 -16.25 2.09
CA SER A 122 -8.42 -15.87 3.35
C SER A 122 -8.39 -16.99 4.40
N GLU A 123 -8.53 -18.25 3.97
CA GLU A 123 -8.45 -19.43 4.84
C GLU A 123 -7.01 -19.64 5.34
N LEU A 124 -6.01 -19.40 4.49
CA LEU A 124 -4.60 -19.40 4.91
C LEU A 124 -4.29 -18.29 5.91
N ALA A 125 -4.79 -17.07 5.67
CA ALA A 125 -4.62 -15.95 6.58
C ALA A 125 -5.31 -16.22 7.93
N TRP A 126 -6.54 -16.75 7.90
CA TRP A 126 -7.29 -17.14 9.10
C TRP A 126 -6.52 -18.18 9.91
N ARG A 127 -6.00 -19.22 9.25
CA ARG A 127 -5.17 -20.24 9.90
C ARG A 127 -3.92 -19.64 10.53
N ALA A 128 -3.22 -18.73 9.84
CA ALA A 128 -1.99 -18.13 10.35
C ALA A 128 -2.18 -17.31 11.63
N VAL A 129 -3.37 -16.75 11.84
CA VAL A 129 -3.71 -15.97 13.05
C VAL A 129 -4.51 -16.77 14.07
N SER A 130 -4.94 -17.99 13.75
CA SER A 130 -5.78 -18.81 14.62
C SER A 130 -4.98 -19.34 15.81
N PRO A 131 -5.47 -19.19 17.06
CA PRO A 131 -4.84 -19.79 18.24
C PRO A 131 -4.81 -21.32 18.19
N ASN A 132 -5.70 -21.94 17.40
CA ASN A 132 -5.80 -23.39 17.25
C ASN A 132 -5.79 -23.77 15.76
N PRO A 133 -4.60 -23.99 15.16
CA PRO A 133 -4.47 -24.33 13.74
C PRO A 133 -5.12 -25.68 13.41
N LEU A 134 -5.07 -26.67 14.31
CA LEU A 134 -5.66 -28.00 14.12
C LEU A 134 -7.18 -27.91 13.94
N ALA A 135 -7.88 -27.21 14.84
CA ALA A 135 -9.33 -27.01 14.73
C ALA A 135 -9.70 -26.25 13.44
N THR A 136 -8.84 -25.33 13.01
CA THR A 136 -9.03 -24.56 11.77
C THR A 136 -8.87 -25.45 10.54
N ASP A 137 -7.85 -26.30 10.51
CA ASP A 137 -7.64 -27.25 9.42
C ASP A 137 -8.79 -28.27 9.34
N ILE A 138 -9.32 -28.76 10.47
CA ILE A 138 -10.52 -29.61 10.48
C ILE A 138 -11.74 -28.89 9.86
N ALA A 139 -11.96 -27.61 10.21
CA ALA A 139 -13.05 -26.83 9.64
C ALA A 139 -12.89 -26.64 8.11
N ILE A 140 -11.67 -26.40 7.64
CA ILE A 140 -11.38 -26.29 6.20
C ILE A 140 -11.58 -27.65 5.51
N ALA A 141 -11.18 -28.77 6.13
CA ALA A 141 -11.39 -30.11 5.59
C ALA A 141 -12.88 -30.43 5.39
N ASN A 142 -13.71 -30.16 6.41
CA ASN A 142 -15.16 -30.35 6.32
C ASN A 142 -15.76 -29.53 5.17
N ARG A 143 -15.32 -28.28 5.00
CA ARG A 143 -15.75 -27.43 3.90
C ARG A 143 -15.42 -28.02 2.52
N ARG A 144 -14.24 -28.64 2.36
CA ARG A 144 -13.88 -29.31 1.09
C ARG A 144 -14.75 -30.52 0.82
N ILE A 145 -15.18 -31.25 1.86
CA ILE A 145 -16.14 -32.34 1.73
C ILE A 145 -17.50 -31.81 1.22
N ASP A 146 -17.97 -30.70 1.77
CA ASP A 146 -19.22 -30.08 1.32
C ASP A 146 -19.13 -29.63 -0.15
N GLU A 147 -17.99 -29.06 -0.56
CA GLU A 147 -17.74 -28.70 -1.96
C GLU A 147 -17.73 -29.93 -2.89
N MET A 148 -17.11 -31.04 -2.46
CA MET A 148 -17.13 -32.30 -3.22
C MET A 148 -18.54 -32.87 -3.37
N ASN A 149 -19.38 -32.75 -2.32
CA ASN A 149 -20.76 -33.20 -2.35
C ASN A 149 -21.61 -32.33 -3.28
N MET A 150 -21.44 -31.00 -3.20
CA MET A 150 -22.11 -30.01 -4.04
C MET A 150 -21.84 -30.23 -5.53
N PHE A 151 -20.58 -30.51 -5.90
CA PHE A 151 -20.17 -30.74 -7.29
C PHE A 151 -19.97 -32.22 -7.62
N SER A 152 -20.76 -33.10 -7.00
CA SER A 152 -20.66 -34.54 -7.24
C SER A 152 -20.81 -34.94 -8.73
N ASN A 153 -21.52 -34.14 -9.52
CA ASN A 153 -21.74 -34.34 -10.96
C ASN A 153 -20.74 -33.62 -11.88
N ASP A 154 -19.85 -32.77 -11.35
CA ASP A 154 -18.82 -32.06 -12.13
C ASP A 154 -17.42 -32.59 -11.73
N PRO A 155 -16.80 -33.47 -12.56
CA PRO A 155 -15.56 -34.12 -12.19
C PRO A 155 -14.39 -33.13 -12.04
N ALA A 156 -14.39 -32.02 -12.79
CA ALA A 156 -13.29 -31.05 -12.75
C ALA A 156 -13.32 -30.26 -11.43
N ARG A 157 -14.50 -29.74 -11.05
CA ARG A 157 -14.67 -29.01 -9.78
C ARG A 157 -14.51 -29.92 -8.57
N ARG A 158 -15.01 -31.15 -8.64
CA ARG A 158 -14.82 -32.17 -7.60
C ARG A 158 -13.35 -32.52 -7.40
N ALA A 159 -12.57 -32.68 -8.47
CA ALA A 159 -11.14 -32.96 -8.39
C ALA A 159 -10.38 -31.82 -7.69
N GLN A 160 -10.78 -30.57 -7.95
CA GLN A 160 -10.17 -29.41 -7.28
C GLN A 160 -10.49 -29.36 -5.78
N ALA A 161 -11.73 -29.66 -5.38
CA ALA A 161 -12.09 -29.77 -3.96
C ALA A 161 -11.35 -30.93 -3.27
N LEU A 162 -11.20 -32.06 -3.97
CA LEU A 162 -10.44 -33.22 -3.48
C LEU A 162 -8.96 -32.89 -3.26
N GLN A 163 -8.33 -32.17 -4.20
CA GLN A 163 -6.95 -31.72 -4.02
C GLN A 163 -6.82 -30.84 -2.78
N GLY A 164 -7.72 -29.87 -2.61
CA GLY A 164 -7.74 -29.02 -1.41
C GLY A 164 -7.90 -29.82 -0.11
N TYR A 165 -8.74 -30.86 -0.12
CA TYR A 165 -8.88 -31.77 1.03
C TYR A 165 -7.59 -32.54 1.32
N GLN A 166 -6.95 -33.10 0.29
CA GLN A 166 -5.68 -33.84 0.44
C GLN A 166 -4.56 -32.97 1.00
N GLU A 167 -4.50 -31.70 0.59
CA GLU A 167 -3.53 -30.75 1.13
C GLU A 167 -3.73 -30.49 2.63
N VAL A 168 -4.99 -30.39 3.07
CA VAL A 168 -5.32 -30.23 4.50
C VAL A 168 -4.97 -31.49 5.28
N VAL A 169 -5.32 -32.67 4.76
CA VAL A 169 -4.96 -33.96 5.39
C VAL A 169 -3.46 -34.10 5.53
N LYS A 170 -2.69 -33.85 4.46
CA LYS A 170 -1.22 -33.91 4.52
C LYS A 170 -0.64 -32.96 5.58
N ARG A 171 -1.26 -31.80 5.78
CA ARG A 171 -0.86 -30.86 6.82
C ARG A 171 -1.18 -31.38 8.21
N LEU A 172 -2.39 -31.88 8.43
CA LEU A 172 -2.80 -32.52 9.69
C LEU A 172 -1.88 -33.70 10.03
N GLU A 173 -1.55 -34.55 9.06
CA GLU A 173 -0.59 -35.66 9.22
C GLU A 173 0.80 -35.16 9.65
N SER A 174 1.28 -34.05 9.07
CA SER A 174 2.57 -33.47 9.46
C SER A 174 2.58 -32.87 10.88
N GLU A 175 1.43 -32.40 11.36
CA GLU A 175 1.28 -31.95 12.76
C GLU A 175 1.19 -33.13 13.74
N LEU A 176 0.71 -34.28 13.24
CA LEU A 176 0.64 -35.55 13.96
C LEU A 176 1.95 -36.35 13.98
N ASP A 177 3.08 -35.79 13.53
CA ASP A 177 4.35 -36.52 13.47
C ASP A 177 4.73 -37.14 14.84
N THR A 178 5.37 -38.30 14.74
CA THR A 178 5.71 -39.28 15.77
C THR A 178 6.27 -38.67 17.06
N GLU A 179 7.00 -37.55 16.98
CA GLU A 179 7.52 -36.84 18.15
C GLU A 179 6.41 -36.14 18.97
N THR A 180 5.43 -35.53 18.30
CA THR A 180 4.26 -34.92 18.95
C THR A 180 3.36 -35.98 19.54
N LEU A 181 3.11 -37.08 18.82
CA LEU A 181 2.38 -38.24 19.35
C LEU A 181 3.06 -38.84 20.58
N ASN A 182 4.38 -39.04 20.56
CA ASN A 182 5.12 -39.58 21.72
C ASN A 182 5.11 -38.65 22.95
N ARG A 183 4.89 -37.33 22.77
CA ARG A 183 4.73 -36.38 23.88
C ARG A 183 3.30 -36.34 24.42
N ILE A 184 2.30 -36.51 23.56
CA ILE A 184 0.88 -36.40 23.93
C ILE A 184 0.31 -37.71 24.49
N LEU A 185 0.72 -38.86 23.94
CA LEU A 185 0.27 -40.19 24.37
C LEU A 185 0.39 -40.42 25.89
N PRO A 186 1.53 -40.13 26.56
CA PRO A 186 1.63 -40.31 28.01
C PRO A 186 0.73 -39.35 28.81
N LEU A 187 0.35 -38.17 28.27
CA LEU A 187 -0.55 -37.25 28.96
C LEU A 187 -2.03 -37.67 28.87
N ILE A 188 -2.43 -38.27 27.74
CA ILE A 188 -3.78 -38.81 27.57
C ILE A 188 -3.96 -40.05 28.46
N GLU A 189 -2.91 -40.88 28.57
CA GLU A 189 -2.94 -42.09 29.39
C GLU A 189 -3.02 -41.80 30.91
N ILE A 190 -2.47 -40.67 31.38
CA ILE A 190 -2.65 -40.19 32.76
C ILE A 190 -4.09 -39.72 33.03
N THR A 191 -4.85 -39.36 31.98
CA THR A 191 -6.23 -38.85 32.13
C THR A 191 -7.28 -39.98 32.05
N GLN A 192 -6.87 -41.21 31.71
CA GLN A 192 -7.75 -42.39 31.68
C GLN A 192 -7.46 -43.34 32.85
N GLU A 193 -7.48 -42.82 34.09
CA GLU A 193 -7.68 -43.69 35.26
C GLU A 193 -9.18 -44.02 35.39
N PRO A 194 -9.57 -45.30 35.55
CA PRO A 194 -10.96 -45.71 35.64
C PRO A 194 -11.48 -45.54 37.07
N GLY A 195 -12.17 -44.43 37.34
CA GLY A 195 -12.93 -44.30 38.58
C GLY A 195 -13.35 -42.89 38.92
N GLU A 196 -14.53 -42.49 38.45
CA GLU A 196 -15.69 -42.20 39.31
C GLU A 196 -16.83 -41.63 38.47
N ALA A 197 -18.00 -42.25 38.62
CA ALA A 197 -19.25 -41.68 38.16
C ALA A 197 -19.58 -40.46 39.03
N SER A 198 -19.42 -39.26 38.50
CA SER A 198 -20.30 -38.12 38.77
C SER A 198 -20.00 -36.93 37.87
N GLU A 199 -21.09 -36.31 37.44
CA GLU A 199 -21.20 -35.03 36.73
C GLU A 199 -20.69 -35.01 35.29
N GLN A 200 -21.64 -35.29 34.38
CA GLN A 200 -21.66 -34.72 33.04
C GLN A 200 -21.26 -33.23 33.13
N PRO A 201 -20.16 -32.79 32.48
CA PRO A 201 -20.07 -31.39 32.13
C PRO A 201 -21.20 -31.15 31.14
N SER A 202 -22.24 -30.46 31.61
CA SER A 202 -23.28 -29.91 30.77
C SER A 202 -22.60 -29.18 29.63
N PHE A 203 -22.68 -29.73 28.42
CA PHE A 203 -22.46 -28.96 27.21
C PHE A 203 -23.28 -27.67 27.38
N PRO A 204 -22.71 -26.46 27.20
CA PRO A 204 -23.57 -25.31 27.00
C PRO A 204 -24.51 -25.69 25.86
N PRO A 205 -25.84 -25.51 26.03
CA PRO A 205 -26.79 -25.90 25.00
C PRO A 205 -26.33 -25.28 23.70
N ALA A 206 -26.49 -26.06 22.63
CA ALA A 206 -26.46 -25.63 21.25
C ALA A 206 -26.81 -24.15 21.19
N ILE A 207 -25.93 -23.34 20.59
CA ILE A 207 -26.33 -22.02 20.14
C ILE A 207 -27.53 -22.32 19.26
N THR A 208 -28.69 -22.10 19.88
CA THR A 208 -29.97 -22.24 19.24
C THR A 208 -29.82 -21.32 18.05
N GLU A 209 -30.07 -21.87 16.87
CA GLU A 209 -30.45 -21.05 15.74
C GLU A 209 -31.46 -20.05 16.29
N THR A 210 -30.97 -18.83 16.54
CA THR A 210 -31.85 -17.69 16.47
C THR A 210 -32.11 -17.60 14.99
N ALA A 211 -33.06 -18.44 14.56
CA ALA A 211 -34.10 -18.04 13.65
C ALA A 211 -34.52 -16.65 14.14
N THR A 212 -33.83 -15.65 13.62
CA THR A 212 -34.42 -14.34 13.48
C THR A 212 -35.59 -14.63 12.60
N GLN A 213 -36.75 -14.71 13.25
CA GLN A 213 -38.04 -14.58 12.62
C GLN A 213 -37.88 -13.51 11.54
N GLN A 214 -37.98 -13.97 10.31
CA GLN A 214 -38.52 -13.18 9.24
C GLN A 214 -39.76 -12.48 9.81
N PRO A 215 -39.78 -11.14 9.94
CA PRO A 215 -41.02 -10.49 10.26
C PRO A 215 -41.95 -10.74 9.07
N GLU A 216 -43.01 -11.50 9.33
CA GLU A 216 -44.22 -11.47 8.51
C GLU A 216 -44.60 -10.01 8.25
N GLY A 217 -45.02 -9.78 7.01
CA GLY A 217 -45.13 -8.47 6.40
C GLY A 217 -45.95 -7.47 7.22
N VAL A 218 -45.30 -6.36 7.55
CA VAL A 218 -45.97 -5.06 7.54
C VAL A 218 -45.63 -4.42 6.20
N VAL A 219 -46.57 -4.52 5.26
CA VAL A 219 -46.60 -3.72 4.03
C VAL A 219 -46.76 -2.26 4.47
N THR A 220 -45.65 -1.58 4.70
CA THR A 220 -45.62 -0.12 4.69
C THR A 220 -45.27 0.29 3.26
N PRO A 221 -46.07 1.12 2.58
CA PRO A 221 -45.76 1.55 1.23
C PRO A 221 -44.40 2.26 1.22
N LEU A 222 -43.55 1.86 0.27
CA LEU A 222 -42.29 2.56 -0.02
C LEU A 222 -42.60 4.06 -0.24
N PRO A 223 -41.89 5.00 0.40
CA PRO A 223 -41.87 6.36 -0.12
C PRO A 223 -41.31 6.31 -1.55
N PRO A 224 -41.86 7.09 -2.51
CA PRO A 224 -41.40 7.06 -3.87
C PRO A 224 -39.90 7.40 -3.91
N LEU A 225 -39.15 6.52 -4.58
CA LEU A 225 -37.75 6.73 -4.89
C LEU A 225 -37.62 8.09 -5.61
N PRO A 226 -36.68 8.98 -5.22
CA PRO A 226 -36.41 10.16 -6.02
C PRO A 226 -36.03 9.70 -7.43
N GLU A 227 -36.77 10.18 -8.43
CA GLU A 227 -36.52 9.88 -9.83
C GLU A 227 -35.05 10.19 -10.16
N PRO A 228 -34.36 9.31 -10.91
CA PRO A 228 -33.04 9.64 -11.41
C PRO A 228 -33.15 10.94 -12.21
N PRO A 229 -32.21 11.89 -12.07
CA PRO A 229 -32.23 13.08 -12.91
C PRO A 229 -32.18 12.62 -14.37
N VAL A 230 -33.22 12.99 -15.12
CA VAL A 230 -33.27 12.83 -16.57
C VAL A 230 -32.12 13.64 -17.14
N THR A 231 -30.99 12.99 -17.36
CA THR A 231 -29.92 13.53 -18.18
C THR A 231 -30.41 13.51 -19.61
N ILE A 232 -30.97 14.64 -20.03
CA ILE A 232 -31.15 14.98 -21.44
C ILE A 232 -29.79 14.75 -22.11
N PRO A 233 -29.68 13.90 -23.14
CA PRO A 233 -28.43 13.73 -23.85
C PRO A 233 -28.03 15.08 -24.44
N LYS A 234 -26.89 15.60 -24.01
CA LYS A 234 -26.28 16.78 -24.60
C LYS A 234 -25.97 16.42 -26.06
N ILE A 235 -26.74 17.01 -26.97
CA ILE A 235 -26.55 16.92 -28.42
C ILE A 235 -25.09 17.27 -28.70
N ILE A 236 -24.33 16.29 -29.16
CA ILE A 236 -22.99 16.51 -29.70
C ILE A 236 -23.17 17.38 -30.94
N PRO A 237 -22.58 18.59 -31.01
CA PRO A 237 -22.66 19.39 -32.23
C PRO A 237 -22.02 18.60 -33.37
N THR A 238 -22.80 18.37 -34.42
CA THR A 238 -22.34 17.85 -35.71
C THR A 238 -21.14 18.65 -36.18
N ILE A 239 -19.98 18.00 -36.25
CA ILE A 239 -18.77 18.54 -36.90
C ILE A 239 -19.11 18.69 -38.39
N GLN A 240 -19.24 19.94 -38.86
CA GLN A 240 -19.28 20.23 -40.28
C GLN A 240 -17.88 20.03 -40.86
N ILE A 241 -17.74 19.02 -41.73
CA ILE A 241 -16.53 18.83 -42.54
C ILE A 241 -16.59 19.86 -43.67
N PRO A 242 -15.60 20.76 -43.81
CA PRO A 242 -15.57 21.69 -44.93
C PRO A 242 -15.31 20.95 -46.26
N PRO A 243 -15.84 21.44 -47.38
CA PRO A 243 -15.63 20.82 -48.68
C PRO A 243 -14.14 20.90 -49.09
N PRO A 244 -13.67 19.94 -49.90
CA PRO A 244 -12.30 19.94 -50.39
C PRO A 244 -12.04 21.16 -51.27
N ILE A 245 -10.92 21.83 -51.01
CA ILE A 245 -10.42 22.97 -51.80
C ILE A 245 -9.94 22.43 -53.17
N PRO A 246 -10.28 23.09 -54.30
CA PRO A 246 -9.86 22.70 -55.64
C PRO A 246 -8.36 22.85 -55.90
#